data_AF-A0A8T4RLW7-F1
#
_entry.id   AF-A0A8T4RLW7-F1
#
_cell.length_a   1.000
_cell.length_b   1.000
_cell.length_c   1.000
_cell.angle_alpha   90.00
_cell.angle_beta   90.00
_cell.angle_gamma   90.00
#
_symmetry.space_group_name_H-M   'P 1'
#
loop_
_entity.id
_entity.type
_entity.pdbx_description
1 polymer ?
#
loop_
_entity_poly.entity_id
_entity_poly.type
_entity_poly.pdbx_seq_one_letter_code
_entity_poly.pdbx_strand_id
1 'polypeptide(L)'
;MKNEAFILPFLALLVLSPLGTMFWYDPVTDNDPFELYVNVRGLDHDADDVHVKAFIPDLNIEVASREFDLDRNENMLVYINSFELAGAVPGYYPVKIVARNDEGVRDSRYIWFTVE
;
A
#
# COMPACT_ATOMS: atom_id res chain seq x y z
N MET A 1 -49.45 -14.22 2.80
CA MET A 1 -48.81 -12.92 2.49
C MET A 1 -47.31 -13.15 2.49
N LYS A 2 -46.68 -13.12 1.31
CA LYS A 2 -45.23 -13.35 1.16
C LYS A 2 -44.53 -11.98 1.27
N ASN A 3 -43.66 -11.81 2.26
CA ASN A 3 -42.76 -10.66 2.34
C ASN A 3 -41.64 -10.89 1.32
N GLU A 4 -41.70 -10.19 0.20
CA GLU A 4 -40.59 -10.12 -0.75
C GLU A 4 -39.60 -9.08 -0.22
N ALA A 5 -38.42 -9.56 0.21
CA ALA A 5 -37.32 -8.70 0.60
C ALA A 5 -36.75 -8.03 -0.67
N PHE A 6 -36.93 -6.72 -0.77
CA PHE A 6 -36.36 -5.89 -1.82
C PHE A 6 -34.87 -5.72 -1.52
N ILE A 7 -34.02 -6.56 -2.12
CA ILE A 7 -32.56 -6.38 -2.05
C ILE A 7 -32.20 -5.33 -3.10
N LEU A 8 -31.96 -4.09 -2.67
CA LEU A 8 -31.30 -3.11 -3.50
C LEU A 8 -29.89 -3.63 -3.85
N PRO A 9 -29.51 -3.75 -5.12
CA PRO A 9 -28.11 -3.97 -5.46
C PRO A 9 -27.36 -2.69 -5.09
N PHE A 10 -26.62 -2.76 -3.98
CA PHE A 10 -25.65 -1.74 -3.62
C PHE A 10 -24.59 -1.73 -4.73
N LEU A 11 -24.73 -0.81 -5.67
CA LEU A 11 -23.72 -0.52 -6.67
C LEU A 11 -22.54 0.06 -5.87
N ALA A 12 -21.63 -0.81 -5.43
CA ALA A 12 -20.36 -0.40 -4.87
C ALA A 12 -19.63 0.33 -5.99
N LEU A 13 -19.73 1.67 -5.95
CA LEU A 13 -18.87 2.54 -6.73
C LEU A 13 -17.45 2.13 -6.32
N LEU A 14 -16.79 1.39 -7.21
CA LEU A 14 -15.39 1.03 -7.09
C LEU A 14 -14.65 2.35 -7.27
N VAL A 15 -14.54 3.11 -6.19
CA VAL A 15 -13.67 4.27 -6.12
C VAL A 15 -12.28 3.68 -6.32
N LEU A 16 -11.83 3.69 -7.57
CA LEU A 16 -10.42 3.50 -7.90
C LEU A 16 -9.70 4.51 -7.03
N SER A 17 -8.90 4.01 -6.10
CA SER A 17 -8.17 4.90 -5.22
C SER A 17 -7.36 5.87 -6.07
N PRO A 18 -7.32 7.15 -5.68
CA PRO A 18 -6.68 8.17 -6.47
C PRO A 18 -5.16 7.92 -6.59
N LEU A 19 -4.56 7.19 -5.65
CA LEU A 19 -3.17 6.75 -5.71
C LEU A 19 -3.11 5.33 -6.33
N GLY A 20 -3.18 5.23 -7.66
CA GLY A 20 -3.00 3.94 -8.34
C GLY A 20 -1.57 3.40 -8.17
N THR A 21 -1.36 2.12 -7.90
CA THR A 21 -0.03 1.61 -7.51
C THR A 21 0.48 0.53 -8.47
N MET A 22 1.75 0.64 -8.89
CA MET A 22 2.54 -0.42 -9.51
C MET A 22 3.64 -0.81 -8.52
N PHE A 23 3.82 -2.11 -8.30
CA PHE A 23 4.77 -2.65 -7.33
C PHE A 23 5.98 -3.21 -8.07
N TRP A 24 7.17 -2.88 -7.61
CA TRP A 24 8.41 -3.51 -8.06
C TRP A 24 9.13 -4.10 -6.85
N TYR A 25 9.60 -5.33 -7.04
CA TYR A 25 10.25 -6.19 -6.07
C TYR A 25 11.62 -6.55 -6.66
N ASP A 26 12.67 -6.39 -5.85
CA ASP A 26 13.99 -6.95 -6.15
C ASP A 26 14.29 -8.05 -5.12
N PRO A 27 14.29 -9.34 -5.52
CA PRO A 27 14.78 -10.42 -4.68
C PRO A 27 16.30 -10.30 -4.54
N VAL A 28 16.79 -9.54 -3.56
CA VAL A 28 18.21 -9.58 -3.22
C VAL A 28 18.47 -10.80 -2.33
N THR A 29 19.33 -11.67 -2.85
CA THR A 29 19.69 -13.02 -2.36
C THR A 29 20.26 -13.04 -0.94
N ASP A 30 19.89 -14.08 -0.19
CA ASP A 30 20.54 -14.64 1.01
C ASP A 30 21.42 -13.67 1.85
N ASN A 31 20.76 -12.93 2.74
CA ASN A 31 21.28 -12.11 3.86
C ASN A 31 21.24 -10.58 3.71
N ASP A 32 20.71 -10.03 2.62
CA ASP A 32 20.50 -8.59 2.51
C ASP A 32 19.08 -8.17 2.97
N PRO A 33 18.94 -6.97 3.58
CA PRO A 33 17.65 -6.50 4.06
C PRO A 33 16.70 -6.23 2.87
N PHE A 34 15.43 -6.62 3.03
CA PHE A 34 14.41 -6.55 1.99
C PHE A 34 14.01 -5.11 1.69
N GLU A 35 14.20 -4.65 0.46
CA GLU A 35 13.80 -3.31 0.03
C GLU A 35 12.38 -3.29 -0.53
N LEU A 36 11.57 -2.31 -0.09
CA LEU A 36 10.20 -2.13 -0.55
C LEU A 36 9.99 -0.78 -1.23
N TYR A 37 9.52 -0.82 -2.48
CA TYR A 37 9.15 0.35 -3.26
C TYR A 37 7.66 0.38 -3.60
N VAL A 38 7.06 1.56 -3.54
CA VAL A 38 5.64 1.78 -3.84
C VAL A 38 5.52 2.97 -4.79
N ASN A 39 4.85 2.77 -5.92
CA ASN A 39 4.53 3.87 -6.83
C ASN A 39 3.28 4.62 -6.33
N VAL A 40 3.45 5.86 -5.91
CA VAL A 40 2.38 6.75 -5.46
C VAL A 40 2.04 7.68 -6.61
N ARG A 41 0.77 7.71 -7.02
CA ARG A 41 0.28 8.62 -8.07
C ARG A 41 -0.28 9.89 -7.46
N GLY A 42 0.00 11.02 -8.07
CA GLY A 42 -0.41 12.34 -7.67
C GLY A 42 -1.91 12.51 -7.79
N LEU A 43 -2.42 13.40 -6.95
CA LEU A 43 -3.82 13.78 -6.93
C LEU A 43 -4.09 14.85 -7.99
N ASP A 44 -5.34 15.31 -8.05
CA ASP A 44 -5.72 16.49 -8.84
C ASP A 44 -5.35 17.83 -8.17
N HIS A 45 -4.67 17.77 -7.04
CA HIS A 45 -4.06 18.86 -6.27
C HIS A 45 -2.67 18.41 -5.77
N ASP A 46 -1.87 19.37 -5.31
CA ASP A 46 -0.60 19.08 -4.64
C ASP A 46 -0.88 18.46 -3.27
N ALA A 47 -0.04 17.53 -2.85
CA ALA A 47 -0.14 16.89 -1.54
C ALA A 47 1.20 17.02 -0.82
N ASP A 48 1.21 17.85 0.23
CA ASP A 48 2.38 18.05 1.09
C ASP A 48 2.43 16.96 2.18
N ASP A 49 3.63 16.70 2.70
CA ASP A 49 3.85 15.81 3.86
C ASP A 49 3.25 14.40 3.68
N VAL A 50 3.36 13.84 2.47
CA VAL A 50 2.92 12.47 2.19
C VAL A 50 3.90 11.49 2.80
N HIS A 51 3.40 10.48 3.51
CA HIS A 51 4.20 9.31 3.88
C HIS A 51 3.44 8.02 3.66
N VAL A 52 4.20 6.97 3.34
CA VAL A 52 3.69 5.65 3.01
C VAL A 52 4.14 4.66 4.07
N LYS A 53 3.20 3.89 4.60
CA LYS A 53 3.46 2.79 5.52
C LYS A 53 3.10 1.46 4.88
N ALA A 54 3.89 0.42 5.14
CA ALA A 54 3.54 -0.96 4.84
C ALA A 54 3.56 -1.78 6.14
N PHE A 55 2.55 -2.63 6.31
CA PHE A 55 2.40 -3.51 7.46
C PHE A 55 2.16 -4.95 6.98
N ILE A 56 3.00 -5.88 7.45
CA ILE A 56 2.88 -7.32 7.22
C ILE A 56 2.37 -7.95 8.52
N PRO A 57 1.05 -8.20 8.67
CA PRO A 57 0.46 -8.57 9.94
C PRO A 57 1.01 -9.87 10.51
N ASP A 58 1.17 -10.87 9.65
CA ASP A 58 1.57 -12.23 10.05
C ASP A 58 3.01 -12.29 10.57
N LEU A 59 3.85 -11.34 10.16
CA LEU A 59 5.24 -11.20 10.63
C LEU A 59 5.38 -10.10 11.68
N ASN A 60 4.31 -9.35 11.96
CA ASN A 60 4.32 -8.16 12.81
C ASN A 60 5.40 -7.14 12.41
N ILE A 61 5.58 -6.92 11.10
CA ILE A 61 6.54 -5.97 10.55
C ILE A 61 5.80 -4.72 10.09
N GLU A 62 6.19 -3.56 10.60
CA GLU A 62 5.77 -2.24 10.09
C GLU A 62 7.00 -1.48 9.58
N VAL A 63 6.91 -0.98 8.37
CA VAL A 63 7.90 -0.09 7.76
C VAL A 63 7.23 1.16 7.20
N ALA A 64 7.95 2.27 7.17
CA ALA A 64 7.44 3.56 6.73
C ALA A 64 8.49 4.31 5.92
N SER A 65 8.05 5.00 4.87
CA SER A 65 8.87 5.95 4.11
C SER A 65 9.20 7.17 4.95
N ARG A 66 10.15 7.97 4.46
CA ARG A 66 10.23 9.38 4.85
C ARG A 66 9.03 10.15 4.28
N GLU A 67 8.78 11.31 4.85
CA GLU A 67 7.84 12.29 4.29
C GLU A 67 8.39 12.86 2.98
N PHE A 68 7.49 13.14 2.04
CA PHE A 68 7.79 13.76 0.75
C PHE A 68 6.56 14.53 0.25
N ASP A 69 6.80 15.52 -0.59
CA ASP A 69 5.75 16.26 -1.27
C ASP A 69 5.47 15.60 -2.62
N LEU A 70 4.20 15.59 -3.04
CA LEU A 70 3.76 15.01 -4.29
C LEU A 70 3.00 16.07 -5.11
N ASP A 71 3.62 16.50 -6.21
CA ASP A 71 3.01 17.49 -7.08
C ASP A 71 1.78 16.91 -7.79
N ARG A 72 0.86 17.80 -8.14
CA ARG A 72 -0.35 17.46 -8.90
C ARG A 72 -0.04 16.64 -10.16
N ASN A 73 -0.72 15.50 -10.30
CA ASN A 73 -0.55 14.53 -11.39
C ASN A 73 0.87 13.93 -11.55
N GLU A 74 1.78 14.12 -10.61
CA GLU A 74 3.10 13.47 -10.63
C GLU A 74 2.98 12.01 -10.20
N ASN A 75 3.83 11.11 -10.71
CA ASN A 75 3.93 9.75 -10.15
C ASN A 75 5.32 9.56 -9.57
N MET A 76 5.41 9.11 -8.33
CA MET A 76 6.65 8.97 -7.60
C MET A 76 6.88 7.53 -7.16
N LEU A 77 8.08 7.00 -7.43
CA LEU A 77 8.51 5.73 -6.85
C LEU A 77 9.09 6.00 -5.45
N VAL A 78 8.37 5.58 -4.43
CA VAL A 78 8.70 5.82 -3.03
C VAL A 78 9.38 4.59 -2.45
N TYR A 79 10.59 4.80 -1.92
CA TYR A 79 11.26 3.82 -1.07
C TYR A 79 10.68 3.90 0.35
N ILE A 80 10.14 2.78 0.85
CA ILE A 80 9.57 2.72 2.21
C ILE A 80 10.71 2.49 3.20
N ASN A 81 11.29 1.30 3.24
CA ASN A 81 12.51 1.01 4.01
C ASN A 81 13.05 -0.37 3.64
N SER A 82 14.21 -0.72 4.21
CA SER A 82 14.72 -2.08 4.23
C SER A 82 14.42 -2.75 5.57
N PHE A 83 14.07 -4.04 5.55
CA PHE A 83 13.74 -4.80 6.77
C PHE A 83 14.14 -6.27 6.65
N GLU A 84 14.34 -6.92 7.80
CA GLU A 84 14.61 -8.36 7.84
C GLU A 84 13.31 -9.14 8.02
N LEU A 85 13.17 -10.24 7.29
CA LEU A 85 12.06 -11.19 7.43
C LEU A 85 12.33 -12.23 8.53
N ALA A 86 12.72 -11.77 9.71
CA ALA A 86 13.04 -12.66 10.81
C ALA A 86 11.84 -13.56 11.15
N GLY A 87 12.00 -14.87 10.95
CA GLY A 87 10.96 -15.86 11.21
C GLY A 87 9.92 -16.06 10.10
N ALA A 88 10.12 -15.47 8.91
CA ALA A 88 9.31 -15.82 7.75
C ALA A 88 9.63 -17.25 7.30
N VAL A 89 8.58 -17.97 6.90
CA VAL A 89 8.67 -19.27 6.24
C VAL A 89 8.22 -19.10 4.79
N PRO A 90 8.63 -19.97 3.85
CA PRO A 90 8.15 -19.90 2.48
C PRO A 90 6.61 -19.88 2.42
N GLY A 91 6.04 -18.94 1.66
CA GLY A 91 4.60 -18.72 1.61
C GLY A 91 4.18 -17.33 1.14
N TYR A 92 2.88 -17.05 1.27
CA TYR A 92 2.26 -15.78 0.87
C TYR A 92 1.81 -14.99 2.10
N TYR A 93 2.23 -13.74 2.18
CA TYR A 93 1.97 -12.84 3.29
C TYR A 93 1.16 -11.64 2.81
N PRO A 94 0.03 -11.30 3.46
CA PRO A 94 -0.71 -10.10 3.11
C PRO A 94 0.07 -8.88 3.60
N VAL A 95 0.17 -7.85 2.76
CA VAL A 95 0.78 -6.56 3.12
C VAL A 95 -0.27 -5.49 2.97
N LYS A 96 -0.49 -4.73 4.04
CA LYS A 96 -1.33 -3.53 4.01
C LYS A 96 -0.46 -2.30 3.79
N ILE A 97 -0.69 -1.59 2.70
CA ILE A 97 -0.02 -0.34 2.38
C ILE A 97 -0.99 0.80 2.63
N VAL A 98 -0.53 1.85 3.30
CA VAL A 98 -1.31 3.04 3.62
C VAL A 98 -0.48 4.27 3.28
N ALA A 99 -0.96 5.07 2.32
CA ALA A 99 -0.44 6.40 2.07
C ALA A 99 -1.37 7.41 2.75
N ARG A 100 -0.81 8.40 3.42
CA ARG A 100 -1.61 9.47 4.03
C ARG A 100 -0.80 10.77 4.07
N ASN A 101 -1.49 11.89 4.18
CA ASN A 101 -0.91 13.18 4.52
C ASN A 101 -1.67 13.86 5.67
N ASP A 102 -1.18 15.02 6.11
CA ASP A 102 -1.77 15.78 7.20
C ASP A 102 -3.06 16.55 6.82
N GLU A 103 -3.30 16.73 5.53
CA GLU A 103 -4.54 17.29 4.98
C GLU A 103 -5.73 16.30 5.03
N GLY A 104 -5.48 15.07 5.49
CA GLY A 104 -6.49 14.04 5.63
C GLY A 104 -6.71 13.19 4.38
N VAL A 105 -5.90 13.36 3.33
CA VAL A 105 -5.85 12.42 2.21
C VAL A 105 -5.34 11.10 2.75
N ARG A 106 -6.07 10.02 2.44
CA ARG A 106 -5.69 8.67 2.83
C ARG A 106 -6.08 7.69 1.75
N ASP A 107 -5.13 6.84 1.40
CA ASP A 107 -5.37 5.66 0.59
C ASP A 107 -4.83 4.42 1.29
N SER A 108 -5.46 3.27 1.04
CA SER A 108 -4.92 2.00 1.50
C SER A 108 -5.22 0.87 0.53
N ARG A 109 -4.23 -0.01 0.37
CA ARG A 109 -4.29 -1.19 -0.48
C ARG A 109 -3.74 -2.42 0.23
N TYR A 110 -4.16 -3.58 -0.24
CA TYR A 110 -3.62 -4.86 0.18
C TYR A 110 -2.92 -5.50 -1.01
N ILE A 111 -1.72 -6.02 -0.79
CA ILE A 111 -0.97 -6.84 -1.75
C ILE A 111 -0.55 -8.15 -1.11
N TRP A 112 -0.09 -9.08 -1.92
CA TRP A 112 0.53 -10.32 -1.46
C TRP A 112 2.03 -10.26 -1.71
N PHE A 113 2.79 -10.50 -0.65
CA PHE A 113 4.23 -10.68 -0.66
C PHE A 113 4.54 -12.18 -0.61
N THR A 114 5.46 -12.65 -1.44
CA THR A 114 5.83 -14.08 -1.49
C THR A 114 7.24 -14.25 -0.96
N VAL A 115 7.42 -15.21 -0.07
CA VAL A 115 8.73 -15.70 0.40
C VAL A 115 8.94 -17.06 -0.25
N GLU A 116 10.05 -17.22 -0.97
CA GLU A 116 10.46 -18.48 -1.61
C GLU A 116 11.38 -19.30 -0.69
#